data_AF-A0A8T1WSV9-F1
#
_entry.id   AF-A0A8T1WSV9-F1
#
_cell.length_a   1.000
_cell.length_b   1.000
_cell.length_c   1.000
_cell.angle_alpha   90.00
_cell.angle_beta   90.00
_cell.angle_gamma   90.00
#
_symmetry.space_group_name_H-M   'P 1'
#
loop_
_entity.id
_entity.type
_entity.pdbx_description
1 polymer ?
#
loop_
_entity_poly.entity_id
_entity_poly.type
_entity_poly.pdbx_seq_one_letter_code
_entity_poly.pdbx_strand_id
1 'polypeptide(L)'
;MMLLGVALLFALARAVQASSVRALDGFGQPVAWWAVLKLPSHVQLSPDSTVVTPTPCDCPPPDCSNVSTADWPALEARASGLCYLYADARQPEFRHFRDLGYDCLGQGGNDPVSHTLKQKDKDSGPYWALFNDQLNGVAAAFRPNQKDSDDSEITLSQSDTDLEQLQLENSDSDLRDDRRVCGGGDLFSAHAKGAVAFEKDGSGGFFLQTSTPNFPDPTLNESFVRLGCQMDNNVHFAQHMLALSLEDNEMRELGEKLQLARLCSGNFFRNESLHDHLASASLYADGPSQQNTSASAFYRALLDPTLPVQKPSDPMKNELRLNLSRITSSNDRGMEGMARQLMQKPAVFEPLAEGQLLYDVVGDIDNKLLNDVESQDDIKEVLVLVKSPRAAVPPWTLVAEALDSDMSVASWWDGSYGIPTICAGDVFTSTPNEFCLNSPLTGVRLNEDGSAPYNIENLLQATWQIRDGSSNLTWQLVGGRVTDGNHAKWGITSPRSGLVNASNAFVTFGDLNMEGFPCSKACNGSQAGRGGSFFSLMQPSLHNSLATSVISGACKCSSPPASNGLSQSDRGFLTFETLRMCHRGCLKKLEKNLTPSQLPILSCNASSFWSK
;
A
#
# COMPACT_ATOMS: atom_id res chain seq x y z
N MET A 1 33.02 39.55 -23.14
CA MET A 1 33.47 38.80 -21.94
C MET A 1 32.38 38.64 -20.88
N MET A 2 31.58 39.66 -20.58
CA MET A 2 30.54 39.58 -19.52
C MET A 2 29.40 38.59 -19.83
N LEU A 3 28.98 38.46 -21.10
CA LEU A 3 27.97 37.48 -21.54
C LEU A 3 28.44 36.01 -21.50
N LEU A 4 29.75 35.77 -21.69
CA LEU A 4 30.32 34.41 -21.58
C LEU A 4 30.40 33.96 -20.12
N GLY A 5 30.71 34.88 -19.20
CA GLY A 5 30.76 34.60 -17.77
C GLY A 5 29.41 34.25 -17.16
N VAL A 6 28.33 34.92 -17.59
CA VAL A 6 26.96 34.62 -17.15
C VAL A 6 26.48 33.28 -17.71
N ALA A 7 26.76 32.97 -18.98
CA ALA A 7 26.43 31.67 -19.56
C ALA A 7 27.20 30.52 -18.90
N LEU A 8 28.47 30.72 -18.54
CA LEU A 8 29.26 29.73 -17.79
C LEU A 8 28.76 29.55 -16.36
N LEU A 9 28.33 30.62 -15.68
CA LEU A 9 27.71 30.56 -14.35
C LEU A 9 26.34 29.89 -14.37
N PHE A 10 25.52 30.06 -15.42
CA PHE A 10 24.28 29.31 -15.60
C PHE A 10 24.52 27.85 -15.96
N ALA A 11 25.57 27.54 -16.75
CA ALA A 11 25.97 26.17 -17.06
C ALA A 11 26.57 25.46 -15.83
N LEU A 12 27.35 26.16 -14.99
CA LEU A 12 27.87 25.66 -13.73
C LEU A 12 26.76 25.55 -12.66
N ALA A 13 25.80 26.46 -12.61
CA ALA A 13 24.63 26.33 -11.72
C ALA A 13 23.72 25.15 -12.14
N ARG A 14 23.64 24.83 -13.44
CA ARG A 14 23.01 23.60 -13.95
C ARG A 14 23.87 22.35 -13.72
N ALA A 15 25.20 22.46 -13.73
CA ALA A 15 26.12 21.33 -13.54
C ALA A 15 26.39 21.00 -12.05
N VAL A 16 26.10 21.92 -11.13
CA VAL A 16 26.31 21.75 -9.68
C VAL A 16 25.03 21.30 -8.94
N GLN A 17 23.89 21.18 -9.63
CA GLN A 17 22.88 20.21 -9.22
C GLN A 17 23.33 18.82 -9.68
N ALA A 18 24.35 18.27 -9.02
CA ALA A 18 24.45 16.82 -8.92
C ALA A 18 23.08 16.36 -8.39
N SER A 19 22.32 15.67 -9.23
CA SER A 19 20.96 15.21 -8.93
C SER A 19 21.03 14.40 -7.64
N SER A 20 20.61 14.98 -6.51
CA SER A 20 20.45 14.24 -5.25
C SER A 20 19.50 13.07 -5.49
N VAL A 21 19.75 11.91 -4.89
CA VAL A 21 18.77 10.81 -4.86
C VAL A 21 17.43 11.31 -4.30
N ARG A 22 16.34 11.21 -5.09
CA ARG A 22 14.98 11.67 -4.73
C ARG A 22 13.91 10.78 -5.37
N ALA A 23 12.65 10.86 -4.97
CA ALA A 23 11.57 10.27 -5.75
C ALA A 23 11.45 11.04 -7.08
N LEU A 24 11.42 10.33 -8.21
CA LEU A 24 11.37 10.93 -9.56
C LEU A 24 10.06 10.60 -10.27
N ASP A 25 9.52 11.57 -11.00
CA ASP A 25 8.38 11.39 -11.89
C ASP A 25 8.71 10.53 -13.13
N GLY A 26 7.73 10.32 -14.01
CA GLY A 26 7.93 9.56 -15.25
C GLY A 26 8.93 10.16 -16.24
N PHE A 27 9.33 11.42 -16.10
CA PHE A 27 10.38 12.05 -16.92
C PHE A 27 11.70 12.25 -16.18
N GLY A 28 11.86 11.64 -15.01
CA GLY A 28 13.09 11.71 -14.22
C GLY A 28 13.25 13.03 -13.45
N GLN A 29 12.19 13.82 -13.31
CA GLN A 29 12.21 15.05 -12.53
C GLN A 29 11.88 14.76 -11.05
N PRO A 30 12.58 15.38 -10.10
CA PRO A 30 12.32 15.11 -8.69
C PRO A 30 10.94 15.64 -8.27
N VAL A 31 10.24 14.85 -7.45
CA VAL A 31 8.94 15.19 -6.85
C VAL A 31 8.93 14.85 -5.36
N ALA A 32 8.16 15.62 -4.56
CA ALA A 32 8.14 15.43 -3.10
C ALA A 32 7.55 14.07 -2.74
N TRP A 33 6.57 13.63 -3.53
CA TRP A 33 6.01 12.30 -3.53
C TRP A 33 5.39 11.99 -4.89
N TRP A 34 5.28 10.71 -5.23
CA TRP A 34 4.41 10.22 -6.28
C TRP A 34 3.70 8.94 -5.84
N ALA A 35 2.50 8.71 -6.38
CA ALA A 35 1.69 7.53 -6.12
C ALA A 35 1.23 6.90 -7.45
N VAL A 36 1.22 5.56 -7.48
CA VAL A 36 0.79 4.75 -8.62
C VAL A 36 -0.30 3.79 -8.16
N LEU A 37 -1.38 3.69 -8.94
CA LEU A 37 -2.32 2.57 -8.89
C LEU A 37 -2.15 1.73 -10.15
N LYS A 38 -1.48 0.59 -10.03
CA LYS A 38 -1.31 -0.37 -11.13
C LYS A 38 -2.64 -1.08 -11.37
N LEU A 39 -3.09 -1.13 -12.62
CA LEU A 39 -4.28 -1.88 -13.02
C LEU A 39 -3.99 -3.39 -12.99
N PRO A 40 -5.00 -4.25 -12.76
CA PRO A 40 -4.85 -5.69 -12.92
C PRO A 40 -4.61 -6.07 -14.39
N SER A 41 -4.20 -7.30 -14.66
CA SER A 41 -4.01 -7.80 -16.03
C SER A 41 -5.34 -8.02 -16.76
N HIS A 42 -6.45 -8.10 -16.02
CA HIS A 42 -7.78 -8.20 -16.58
C HIS A 42 -8.75 -7.21 -15.92
N VAL A 43 -9.71 -6.74 -16.70
CA VAL A 43 -10.77 -5.80 -16.28
C VAL A 43 -12.12 -6.24 -16.82
N GLN A 44 -13.16 -5.67 -16.25
CA GLN A 44 -14.53 -5.68 -16.76
C GLN A 44 -14.77 -4.41 -17.59
N LEU A 45 -15.49 -4.53 -18.71
CA LEU A 45 -15.80 -3.40 -19.60
C LEU A 45 -16.87 -2.45 -19.02
N SER A 46 -17.55 -2.86 -17.95
CA SER A 46 -18.49 -2.02 -17.20
C SER A 46 -18.66 -2.55 -15.76
N PRO A 47 -19.13 -1.72 -14.81
CA PRO A 47 -19.40 -2.12 -13.42
C PRO A 47 -20.30 -3.34 -13.24
N ASP A 48 -21.25 -3.54 -14.17
CA ASP A 48 -22.24 -4.61 -14.12
C ASP A 48 -21.87 -5.82 -14.99
N SER A 49 -20.72 -5.76 -15.70
CA SER A 49 -20.27 -6.84 -16.58
C SER A 49 -19.66 -7.98 -15.76
N THR A 50 -20.15 -9.19 -15.98
CA THR A 50 -19.50 -10.42 -15.48
C THR A 50 -18.39 -10.93 -16.41
N VAL A 51 -18.26 -10.33 -17.60
CA VAL A 51 -17.23 -10.68 -18.57
C VAL A 51 -15.93 -9.96 -18.19
N VAL A 52 -14.90 -10.77 -17.95
CA VAL A 52 -13.53 -10.33 -17.64
C VAL A 52 -12.68 -10.50 -18.88
N THR A 53 -12.01 -9.44 -19.32
CA THR A 53 -11.13 -9.43 -20.51
C THR A 53 -9.75 -8.91 -20.14
N PRO A 54 -8.69 -9.24 -20.90
CA PRO A 54 -7.39 -8.62 -20.71
C PRO A 54 -7.52 -7.10 -20.69
N THR A 55 -6.82 -6.44 -19.76
CA THR A 55 -6.77 -4.99 -19.68
C THR A 55 -6.29 -4.43 -21.01
N PRO A 56 -7.01 -3.48 -21.63
CA PRO A 56 -6.64 -2.89 -22.92
C PRO A 56 -5.42 -1.98 -22.75
N CYS A 57 -4.27 -2.61 -22.52
CA CYS A 57 -3.00 -2.00 -22.25
C CYS A 57 -2.13 -2.08 -23.50
N ASP A 58 -1.67 -0.94 -24.00
CA ASP A 58 -0.81 -0.82 -25.18
C ASP A 58 0.68 -1.01 -24.84
N CYS A 59 0.97 -1.77 -23.79
CA CYS A 59 2.32 -2.04 -23.34
C CYS A 59 2.94 -3.20 -24.11
N PRO A 60 4.24 -3.14 -24.45
CA PRO A 60 4.94 -4.33 -24.91
C PRO A 60 5.08 -5.34 -23.77
N PRO A 61 5.26 -6.64 -24.09
CA PRO A 61 5.69 -7.63 -23.12
C PRO A 61 6.98 -7.18 -22.40
N PRO A 62 7.12 -7.50 -21.09
CA PRO A 62 8.36 -7.20 -20.38
C PRO A 62 9.57 -7.82 -21.06
N ASP A 63 10.60 -7.01 -21.33
CA ASP A 63 11.87 -7.49 -21.85
C ASP A 63 12.69 -8.11 -20.72
N CYS A 64 12.62 -9.43 -20.65
CA CYS A 64 13.31 -10.25 -19.67
C CYS A 64 14.56 -10.93 -20.25
N SER A 65 15.09 -10.45 -21.38
CA SER A 65 16.20 -11.08 -22.12
C SER A 65 17.49 -11.22 -21.31
N ASN A 66 17.68 -10.41 -20.27
CA ASN A 66 18.85 -10.41 -19.40
C ASN A 66 18.67 -11.25 -18.13
N VAL A 67 17.49 -11.85 -17.88
CA VAL A 67 17.23 -12.75 -16.76
C VAL A 67 16.88 -14.15 -17.23
N SER A 68 16.89 -15.12 -16.32
CA SER A 68 16.59 -16.52 -16.67
C SER A 68 15.14 -16.74 -17.11
N THR A 69 14.23 -15.80 -16.84
CA THR A 69 12.83 -15.83 -17.32
C THR A 69 12.65 -15.31 -18.74
N ALA A 70 13.73 -15.06 -19.50
CA ALA A 70 13.69 -14.61 -20.91
C ALA A 70 12.78 -15.43 -21.82
N ASP A 71 12.79 -16.76 -21.66
CA ASP A 71 12.02 -17.69 -22.51
C ASP A 71 10.69 -18.12 -21.86
N TRP A 72 10.21 -17.39 -20.85
CA TRP A 72 9.00 -17.78 -20.14
C TRP A 72 7.75 -17.61 -21.03
N PRO A 73 6.97 -18.67 -21.32
CA PRO A 73 5.86 -18.58 -22.28
C PRO A 73 4.74 -17.59 -21.92
N ALA A 74 4.62 -17.21 -20.64
CA ALA A 74 3.57 -16.31 -20.18
C ALA A 74 3.93 -14.81 -20.33
N LEU A 75 5.13 -14.45 -20.82
CA LEU A 75 5.56 -13.05 -20.91
C LEU A 75 4.61 -12.17 -21.72
N GLU A 76 4.07 -12.68 -22.82
CA GLU A 76 3.11 -11.95 -23.67
C GLU A 76 1.88 -11.47 -22.88
N ALA A 77 1.31 -12.35 -22.06
CA ALA A 77 0.11 -12.03 -21.27
C ALA A 77 0.38 -10.96 -20.20
N ARG A 78 1.65 -10.75 -19.82
CA ARG A 78 2.05 -9.86 -18.72
C ARG A 78 2.05 -8.38 -19.09
N ALA A 79 2.09 -8.08 -20.39
CA ALA A 79 1.91 -6.73 -20.93
C ALA A 79 0.65 -6.04 -20.40
N SER A 80 -0.45 -6.79 -20.31
CA SER A 80 -1.77 -6.28 -19.87
C SER A 80 -1.78 -5.71 -18.45
N GLY A 81 -0.87 -6.17 -17.58
CA GLY A 81 -0.80 -5.79 -16.18
C GLY A 81 0.14 -4.63 -15.86
N LEU A 82 0.63 -3.91 -16.88
CA LEU A 82 1.63 -2.83 -16.75
C LEU A 82 1.04 -1.42 -16.83
N CYS A 83 -0.26 -1.30 -17.12
CA CYS A 83 -0.98 -0.03 -17.15
C CYS A 83 -1.27 0.49 -15.73
N TYR A 84 -1.32 1.81 -15.59
CA TYR A 84 -1.47 2.43 -14.27
C TYR A 84 -2.07 3.84 -14.31
N LEU A 85 -2.59 4.25 -13.15
CA LEU A 85 -2.90 5.63 -12.82
C LEU A 85 -1.75 6.23 -12.00
N TYR A 86 -1.48 7.51 -12.22
CA TYR A 86 -0.39 8.25 -11.57
C TYR A 86 -0.87 9.58 -10.99
N ALA A 87 -0.36 9.91 -9.81
CA ALA A 87 -0.47 11.23 -9.19
C ALA A 87 0.86 11.61 -8.53
N ASP A 88 1.14 12.91 -8.40
CA ASP A 88 2.32 13.39 -7.68
C ASP A 88 2.08 14.71 -6.96
N ALA A 89 3.08 15.16 -6.21
CA ALA A 89 3.01 16.39 -5.43
C ALA A 89 2.73 17.67 -6.23
N ARG A 90 2.95 17.67 -7.55
CA ARG A 90 2.70 18.85 -8.42
C ARG A 90 1.32 18.79 -9.05
N GLN A 91 0.83 17.59 -9.33
CA GLN A 91 -0.50 17.32 -9.85
C GLN A 91 -1.12 16.17 -9.04
N PRO A 92 -1.67 16.48 -7.86
CA PRO A 92 -2.14 15.51 -6.88
C PRO A 92 -3.50 14.94 -7.25
N GLU A 93 -3.68 14.53 -8.51
CA GLU A 93 -4.89 13.88 -9.02
C GLU A 93 -4.47 12.70 -9.88
N PHE A 94 -5.11 11.55 -9.67
CA PHE A 94 -4.87 10.38 -10.50
C PHE A 94 -5.23 10.66 -11.95
N ARG A 95 -4.30 10.32 -12.86
CA ARG A 95 -4.44 10.43 -14.31
C ARG A 95 -3.89 9.16 -14.94
N HIS A 96 -4.44 8.76 -16.08
CA HIS A 96 -3.91 7.61 -16.81
C HIS A 96 -2.51 7.92 -17.33
N PHE A 97 -1.57 6.99 -17.21
CA PHE A 97 -0.16 7.23 -17.55
C PHE A 97 0.07 7.69 -19.01
N ARG A 98 -0.77 7.24 -19.95
CA ARG A 98 -0.71 7.69 -21.35
C ARG A 98 -1.12 9.15 -21.54
N ASP A 99 -2.04 9.65 -20.73
CA ASP A 99 -2.42 11.08 -20.76
C ASP A 99 -1.25 11.98 -20.36
N LEU A 100 -0.25 11.41 -19.66
CA LEU A 100 0.95 12.10 -19.19
C LEU A 100 2.14 11.91 -20.14
N GLY A 101 2.02 11.04 -21.15
CA GLY A 101 3.13 10.65 -22.03
C GLY A 101 4.17 9.76 -21.34
N TYR A 102 3.79 9.03 -20.29
CA TYR A 102 4.68 8.07 -19.61
C TYR A 102 4.71 6.71 -20.30
N ASP A 103 5.80 5.98 -20.05
CA ASP A 103 5.99 4.60 -20.46
C ASP A 103 5.32 3.62 -19.47
N CYS A 104 5.28 2.36 -19.89
CA CYS A 104 4.76 1.24 -19.12
C CYS A 104 5.53 1.03 -17.81
N LEU A 105 4.81 0.66 -16.75
CA LEU A 105 5.35 0.66 -15.40
C LEU A 105 6.55 -0.28 -15.23
N GLY A 106 7.65 0.24 -14.68
CA GLY A 106 8.82 -0.55 -14.29
C GLY A 106 9.54 -1.23 -15.46
N GLN A 107 9.46 -0.67 -16.66
CA GLN A 107 10.07 -1.26 -17.88
C GLN A 107 11.46 -0.70 -18.21
N GLY A 108 12.01 0.17 -17.36
CA GLY A 108 13.28 0.84 -17.58
C GLY A 108 13.18 2.09 -18.48
N GLY A 109 11.97 2.55 -18.81
CA GLY A 109 11.73 3.73 -19.64
C GLY A 109 11.44 4.99 -18.85
N ASN A 110 10.64 5.88 -19.45
CA ASN A 110 10.07 7.08 -18.86
C ASN A 110 8.86 6.75 -17.98
N ASP A 111 9.12 6.07 -16.87
CA ASP A 111 8.14 5.77 -15.83
C ASP A 111 8.73 6.06 -14.43
N PRO A 112 7.90 6.44 -13.45
CA PRO A 112 8.38 6.95 -12.16
C PRO A 112 9.14 5.90 -11.35
N VAL A 113 8.78 4.63 -11.48
CA VAL A 113 9.42 3.51 -10.78
C VAL A 113 10.84 3.32 -11.31
N SER A 114 10.98 3.24 -12.64
CA SER A 114 12.27 3.08 -13.29
C SER A 114 13.22 4.22 -12.98
N HIS A 115 12.77 5.46 -13.12
CA HIS A 115 13.60 6.62 -12.81
C HIS A 115 14.01 6.63 -11.33
N THR A 116 13.08 6.35 -10.42
CA THR A 116 13.37 6.34 -8.98
C THR A 116 14.39 5.25 -8.62
N LEU A 117 14.16 4.00 -9.03
CA LEU A 117 15.00 2.85 -8.65
C LEU A 117 16.41 2.92 -9.26
N LYS A 118 16.56 3.37 -10.51
CA LYS A 118 17.88 3.47 -11.19
C LYS A 118 18.89 4.33 -10.44
N GLN A 119 18.44 5.24 -9.58
CA GLN A 119 19.35 6.11 -8.84
C GLN A 119 20.23 5.36 -7.84
N LYS A 120 19.90 4.11 -7.47
CA LYS A 120 20.75 3.29 -6.61
C LYS A 120 22.14 3.01 -7.22
N ASP A 121 22.25 3.12 -8.54
CA ASP A 121 23.49 2.87 -9.32
C ASP A 121 24.18 4.15 -9.76
N LYS A 122 23.82 5.32 -9.18
CA LYS A 122 24.53 6.57 -9.46
C LYS A 122 26.01 6.45 -9.10
N ASP A 123 26.85 7.16 -9.86
CA ASP A 123 28.30 7.25 -9.63
C ASP A 123 28.67 7.83 -8.26
N SER A 124 27.77 8.56 -7.60
CA SER A 124 27.95 9.01 -6.21
C SER A 124 28.07 7.84 -5.23
N GLY A 125 27.63 6.64 -5.62
CA GLY A 125 27.60 5.44 -4.81
C GLY A 125 26.72 5.62 -3.58
N PRO A 126 25.42 5.91 -3.74
CA PRO A 126 24.52 6.17 -2.62
C PRO A 126 24.37 4.93 -1.72
N TYR A 127 23.94 5.14 -0.48
CA TYR A 127 23.46 4.05 0.33
C TYR A 127 22.10 3.59 -0.21
N TRP A 128 21.88 2.29 -0.32
CA TRP A 128 20.59 1.74 -0.68
C TRP A 128 20.33 0.37 -0.07
N ALA A 129 19.06 0.01 0.08
CA ALA A 129 18.60 -1.32 0.47
C ALA A 129 17.23 -1.63 -0.15
N LEU A 130 16.98 -2.92 -0.42
CA LEU A 130 15.71 -3.47 -0.85
C LEU A 130 15.12 -4.32 0.27
N PHE A 131 13.80 -4.27 0.46
CA PHE A 131 13.11 -5.11 1.43
C PHE A 131 11.89 -5.73 0.78
N ASN A 132 11.64 -6.99 1.11
CA ASN A 132 10.51 -7.74 0.57
C ASN A 132 10.28 -8.96 1.46
N ASP A 133 9.05 -9.16 1.92
CA ASP A 133 8.71 -10.37 2.66
C ASP A 133 8.53 -11.60 1.76
N GLN A 134 8.61 -11.46 0.44
CA GLN A 134 8.41 -12.54 -0.51
C GLN A 134 9.38 -12.40 -1.70
N LEU A 135 10.42 -13.24 -1.70
CA LEU A 135 11.45 -13.35 -2.75
C LEU A 135 11.54 -14.78 -3.34
N ASN A 136 10.51 -15.61 -3.16
CA ASN A 136 10.45 -16.98 -3.66
C ASN A 136 10.17 -17.06 -5.17
N GLY A 137 9.70 -15.99 -5.80
CA GLY A 137 9.39 -15.89 -7.23
C GLY A 137 10.31 -14.94 -8.00
N VAL A 138 11.49 -14.60 -7.47
CA VAL A 138 12.46 -13.74 -8.16
C VAL A 138 12.99 -14.39 -9.44
N ALA A 139 13.42 -13.57 -10.41
CA ALA A 139 13.76 -14.07 -11.75
C ALA A 139 14.85 -15.16 -11.73
N ALA A 140 15.97 -14.97 -11.01
CA ALA A 140 17.05 -15.96 -10.96
C ALA A 140 16.71 -17.30 -10.31
N ALA A 141 15.55 -17.45 -9.64
CA ALA A 141 15.10 -18.75 -9.13
C ALA A 141 14.73 -19.73 -10.26
N PHE A 142 14.44 -19.20 -11.45
CA PHE A 142 14.07 -20.01 -12.61
C PHE A 142 15.32 -20.50 -13.35
N ARG A 143 15.43 -21.82 -13.58
CA ARG A 143 16.38 -22.43 -14.53
C ARG A 143 15.59 -23.26 -15.54
N PRO A 144 15.27 -22.73 -16.72
CA PRO A 144 14.72 -23.56 -17.78
C PRO A 144 15.85 -24.48 -18.29
N ASN A 145 15.62 -25.80 -18.23
CA ASN A 145 16.51 -26.86 -18.72
C ASN A 145 17.76 -27.19 -17.88
N GLN A 146 17.56 -27.87 -16.75
CA GLN A 146 18.28 -29.15 -16.58
C GLN A 146 17.29 -30.25 -16.90
N LYS A 147 17.21 -30.60 -18.20
CA LYS A 147 16.84 -31.96 -18.57
C LYS A 147 17.93 -32.84 -17.98
N ASP A 148 17.64 -33.47 -16.85
CA ASP A 148 18.27 -34.74 -16.58
C ASP A 148 17.92 -35.65 -17.76
N SER A 149 18.97 -36.06 -18.44
CA SER A 149 18.95 -37.09 -19.44
C SER A 149 18.36 -38.35 -18.82
N ASP A 150 17.10 -38.64 -19.13
CA ASP A 150 16.69 -40.02 -19.34
C ASP A 150 15.53 -40.05 -20.35
N ASP A 151 15.76 -40.82 -21.39
CA ASP A 151 14.92 -41.00 -22.55
C ASP A 151 13.53 -41.55 -22.16
N SER A 152 12.46 -40.84 -22.51
CA SER A 152 11.28 -41.49 -23.10
C SER A 152 10.37 -40.48 -23.79
N GLU A 153 10.12 -40.81 -25.05
CA GLU A 153 9.33 -40.12 -26.04
C GLU A 153 7.83 -40.23 -25.68
N ILE A 154 7.14 -39.11 -25.43
CA ILE A 154 5.67 -39.06 -25.48
C ILE A 154 5.25 -37.78 -26.20
N THR A 155 4.67 -37.98 -27.37
CA THR A 155 3.96 -37.00 -28.20
C THR A 155 2.65 -36.59 -27.52
N LEU A 156 2.39 -35.28 -27.41
CA LEU A 156 1.05 -34.79 -27.06
C LEU A 156 0.71 -33.49 -27.81
N SER A 157 -0.49 -33.51 -28.37
CA SER A 157 -1.13 -32.58 -29.27
C SER A 157 -1.62 -31.31 -28.58
N GLN A 158 -1.65 -30.22 -29.36
CA GLN A 158 -2.14 -28.88 -29.04
C GLN A 158 -3.59 -28.85 -28.53
N SER A 159 -3.83 -28.21 -27.38
CA SER A 159 -5.08 -27.52 -27.02
C SER A 159 -4.84 -26.45 -25.95
N ASP A 160 -5.43 -25.27 -26.14
CA ASP A 160 -5.25 -24.01 -25.41
C ASP A 160 -5.84 -23.96 -23.97
N THR A 161 -5.40 -24.78 -23.02
CA THR A 161 -5.94 -24.75 -21.64
C THR A 161 -4.94 -24.71 -20.48
N ASP A 162 -3.63 -24.68 -20.73
CA ASP A 162 -2.66 -25.08 -19.68
C ASP A 162 -1.84 -23.92 -19.06
N LEU A 163 -2.43 -22.73 -18.93
CA LEU A 163 -1.83 -21.63 -18.14
C LEU A 163 -2.27 -21.64 -16.66
N GLU A 164 -3.37 -22.32 -16.31
CA GLU A 164 -3.90 -22.39 -14.94
C GLU A 164 -3.37 -23.59 -14.13
N GLN A 165 -2.91 -24.67 -14.77
CA GLN A 165 -2.44 -25.87 -14.06
C GLN A 165 -0.97 -25.82 -13.61
N LEU A 166 -0.14 -24.91 -14.16
CA LEU A 166 1.25 -24.73 -13.75
C LEU A 166 1.44 -24.19 -12.32
N GLN A 167 0.36 -23.76 -11.65
CA GLN A 167 0.39 -23.36 -10.24
C GLN A 167 0.00 -24.47 -9.26
N LEU A 168 -0.50 -25.62 -9.72
CA LEU A 168 -1.06 -26.66 -8.84
C LEU A 168 -0.17 -27.90 -8.67
N GLU A 169 0.76 -28.18 -9.58
CA GLU A 169 1.60 -29.39 -9.47
C GLU A 169 2.90 -29.24 -8.65
N ASN A 170 3.27 -28.03 -8.22
CA ASN A 170 4.47 -27.83 -7.38
C ASN A 170 4.20 -27.85 -5.85
N SER A 171 3.03 -28.36 -5.41
CA SER A 171 2.66 -28.30 -3.99
C SER A 171 3.13 -29.48 -3.12
N ASP A 172 3.87 -30.46 -3.65
CA ASP A 172 4.21 -31.65 -2.84
C ASP A 172 5.63 -32.23 -2.96
N SER A 173 6.62 -31.53 -3.54
CA SER A 173 8.01 -31.97 -3.41
C SER A 173 9.06 -30.88 -3.66
N ASP A 174 9.25 -29.96 -2.71
CA ASP A 174 10.62 -29.50 -2.36
C ASP A 174 10.62 -28.70 -1.06
N LEU A 175 10.88 -29.39 0.06
CA LEU A 175 11.13 -28.83 1.39
C LEU A 175 12.48 -28.07 1.47
N ARG A 176 12.86 -27.33 0.42
CA ARG A 176 14.10 -26.53 0.36
C ARG A 176 13.88 -25.04 0.06
N ASP A 177 12.69 -24.62 -0.33
CA ASP A 177 12.40 -23.22 -0.75
C ASP A 177 11.75 -22.32 0.33
N ASP A 178 11.54 -22.85 1.54
CA ASP A 178 11.00 -22.10 2.71
C ASP A 178 11.88 -20.91 3.17
N ARG A 179 13.07 -20.70 2.57
CA ARG A 179 14.02 -19.63 2.96
C ARG A 179 13.76 -18.28 2.29
N ARG A 180 12.88 -18.23 1.29
CA ARG A 180 12.65 -17.03 0.47
C ARG A 180 11.32 -16.32 0.74
N VAL A 181 10.57 -16.80 1.73
CA VAL A 181 9.39 -16.11 2.25
C VAL A 181 9.65 -15.74 3.71
N CYS A 182 9.50 -14.46 4.02
CA CYS A 182 9.58 -13.97 5.38
C CYS A 182 8.29 -14.30 6.13
N GLY A 183 8.37 -15.34 6.96
CA GLY A 183 7.32 -15.71 7.90
C GLY A 183 7.96 -16.29 9.15
N GLY A 184 7.63 -15.75 10.33
CA GLY A 184 8.22 -16.27 11.57
C GLY A 184 8.13 -15.32 12.76
N GLY A 185 7.02 -15.42 13.49
CA GLY A 185 6.89 -14.89 14.86
C GLY A 185 7.23 -13.39 15.02
N ASP A 186 7.60 -13.01 16.24
CA ASP A 186 7.83 -11.61 16.63
C ASP A 186 9.16 -11.02 16.12
N LEU A 187 10.03 -11.84 15.50
CA LEU A 187 11.37 -11.43 15.07
C LEU A 187 11.42 -10.93 13.63
N PHE A 188 10.80 -11.64 12.68
CA PHE A 188 10.74 -11.25 11.26
C PHE A 188 9.41 -11.71 10.65
N SER A 189 8.48 -10.78 10.49
CA SER A 189 7.12 -11.09 10.01
C SER A 189 6.43 -9.92 9.33
N ALA A 190 7.17 -8.86 8.97
CA ALA A 190 6.58 -7.77 8.22
C ALA A 190 5.97 -8.24 6.90
N HIS A 191 4.88 -7.62 6.45
CA HIS A 191 4.32 -7.83 5.10
C HIS A 191 4.67 -6.67 4.16
N ALA A 192 5.93 -6.28 4.15
CA ALA A 192 6.37 -5.03 3.55
C ALA A 192 7.29 -5.28 2.35
N LYS A 193 7.19 -4.42 1.35
CA LYS A 193 8.00 -4.49 0.13
C LYS A 193 8.36 -3.10 -0.35
N GLY A 194 9.58 -2.92 -0.86
CA GLY A 194 10.03 -1.61 -1.28
C GLY A 194 11.54 -1.46 -1.40
N ALA A 195 11.95 -0.19 -1.48
CA ALA A 195 13.34 0.21 -1.61
C ALA A 195 13.60 1.51 -0.86
N VAL A 196 14.84 1.70 -0.46
CA VAL A 196 15.34 2.97 0.07
C VAL A 196 16.68 3.27 -0.58
N ALA A 197 16.92 4.53 -0.93
CA ALA A 197 18.24 5.00 -1.32
C ALA A 197 18.45 6.45 -0.88
N PHE A 198 19.67 6.79 -0.45
CA PHE A 198 20.02 8.12 0.07
C PHE A 198 21.51 8.40 -0.08
N GLU A 199 21.84 9.69 -0.17
CA GLU A 199 23.20 10.15 -0.38
C GLU A 199 24.04 10.06 0.89
N LYS A 200 25.35 9.86 0.71
CA LYS A 200 26.32 9.78 1.82
C LYS A 200 26.62 11.14 2.46
N ASP A 201 26.34 12.21 1.73
CA ASP A 201 26.63 13.59 2.13
C ASP A 201 25.53 14.22 3.02
N GLY A 202 24.46 13.47 3.32
CA GLY A 202 23.35 13.94 4.14
C GLY A 202 22.34 14.81 3.38
N SER A 203 22.34 14.81 2.05
CA SER A 203 21.34 15.52 1.23
C SER A 203 19.98 14.80 1.12
N GLY A 204 19.81 13.67 1.81
CA GLY A 204 18.57 12.91 1.84
C GLY A 204 18.47 11.86 0.74
N GLY A 205 17.23 11.44 0.46
CA GLY A 205 16.98 10.28 -0.39
C GLY A 205 15.51 10.09 -0.76
N PHE A 206 15.20 8.86 -1.18
CA PHE A 206 13.82 8.39 -1.32
C PHE A 206 13.55 7.15 -0.47
N PHE A 207 12.28 7.01 -0.09
CA PHE A 207 11.68 5.76 0.38
C PHE A 207 10.54 5.35 -0.55
N LEU A 208 10.55 4.10 -1.02
CA LEU A 208 9.54 3.52 -1.91
C LEU A 208 8.85 2.36 -1.18
N GLN A 209 7.52 2.42 -1.08
CA GLN A 209 6.66 1.32 -0.63
C GLN A 209 5.89 0.76 -1.83
N THR A 210 5.75 -0.57 -1.89
CA THR A 210 4.93 -1.25 -2.91
C THR A 210 4.17 -2.44 -2.35
N SER A 211 3.02 -2.76 -2.92
CA SER A 211 2.29 -4.01 -2.66
C SER A 211 2.68 -5.16 -3.62
N THR A 212 3.62 -4.92 -4.54
CA THR A 212 3.99 -5.84 -5.62
C THR A 212 4.92 -6.96 -5.13
N PRO A 213 4.50 -8.25 -5.15
CA PRO A 213 5.36 -9.33 -4.69
C PRO A 213 6.56 -9.56 -5.61
N ASN A 214 7.65 -10.03 -5.00
CA ASN A 214 8.94 -10.22 -5.65
C ASN A 214 9.54 -8.96 -6.32
N PHE A 215 8.99 -7.76 -6.09
CA PHE A 215 9.48 -6.51 -6.66
C PHE A 215 9.73 -5.45 -5.57
N PRO A 216 10.82 -4.66 -5.62
CA PRO A 216 11.92 -4.75 -6.58
C PRO A 216 12.69 -6.07 -6.47
N ASP A 217 13.07 -6.63 -7.62
CA ASP A 217 13.76 -7.91 -7.72
C ASP A 217 15.29 -7.71 -7.75
N PRO A 218 16.04 -8.29 -6.81
CA PRO A 218 17.49 -8.10 -6.66
C PRO A 218 18.36 -8.99 -7.57
N THR A 219 17.78 -9.78 -8.47
CA THR A 219 18.51 -10.86 -9.16
C THR A 219 19.44 -10.42 -10.30
N LEU A 220 19.45 -9.14 -10.67
CA LEU A 220 20.42 -8.59 -11.62
C LEU A 220 21.25 -7.45 -11.04
N ASN A 221 22.49 -7.38 -11.54
CA ASN A 221 23.42 -6.27 -11.31
C ASN A 221 23.26 -5.12 -12.31
N GLU A 222 22.30 -5.21 -13.25
CA GLU A 222 21.80 -4.04 -13.99
C GLU A 222 20.85 -3.23 -13.10
N SER A 223 20.44 -2.03 -13.51
CA SER A 223 19.86 -1.07 -12.57
C SER A 223 18.63 -1.55 -11.78
N PHE A 224 17.82 -2.45 -12.34
CA PHE A 224 16.89 -3.32 -11.62
C PHE A 224 16.27 -4.31 -12.64
N VAL A 225 15.71 -5.43 -12.16
CA VAL A 225 14.96 -6.35 -13.01
C VAL A 225 13.58 -5.76 -13.31
N ARG A 226 13.18 -5.74 -14.59
CA ARG A 226 11.91 -5.13 -15.01
C ARG A 226 10.71 -5.78 -14.33
N LEU A 227 9.70 -4.96 -14.05
CA LEU A 227 8.44 -5.46 -13.52
C LEU A 227 7.81 -6.40 -14.55
N GLY A 228 7.41 -7.59 -14.11
CA GLY A 228 6.88 -8.60 -15.01
C GLY A 228 7.87 -9.72 -15.31
N CYS A 229 9.15 -9.60 -14.97
CA CYS A 229 10.08 -10.72 -15.16
C CYS A 229 10.07 -11.75 -14.02
N GLN A 230 9.37 -11.46 -12.92
CA GLN A 230 9.25 -12.33 -11.75
C GLN A 230 8.16 -13.38 -11.95
N MET A 231 8.37 -14.59 -11.44
CA MET A 231 7.43 -15.72 -11.51
C MET A 231 6.35 -15.62 -10.42
N ASP A 232 5.55 -14.57 -10.48
CA ASP A 232 4.46 -14.35 -9.54
C ASP A 232 3.29 -13.62 -10.20
N ASN A 233 2.21 -13.49 -9.46
CA ASN A 233 1.00 -12.74 -9.79
C ASN A 233 1.19 -11.20 -9.76
N ASN A 234 2.44 -10.74 -9.79
CA ASN A 234 2.80 -9.37 -9.51
C ASN A 234 2.29 -8.36 -10.55
N VAL A 235 2.04 -8.77 -11.79
CA VAL A 235 1.32 -7.97 -12.79
C VAL A 235 -0.16 -8.35 -12.90
N HIS A 236 -0.59 -9.46 -12.31
CA HIS A 236 -1.95 -9.97 -12.46
C HIS A 236 -2.97 -9.15 -11.68
N PHE A 237 -2.63 -8.74 -10.46
CA PHE A 237 -3.55 -8.02 -9.57
C PHE A 237 -3.35 -6.50 -9.61
N ALA A 238 -4.40 -5.76 -9.26
CA ALA A 238 -4.30 -4.33 -8.99
C ALA A 238 -3.38 -4.09 -7.78
N GLN A 239 -2.52 -3.08 -7.83
CA GLN A 239 -1.49 -2.83 -6.80
C GLN A 239 -1.27 -1.33 -6.62
N HIS A 240 -0.56 -0.94 -5.55
CA HIS A 240 -0.10 0.42 -5.38
C HIS A 240 1.41 0.52 -5.22
N MET A 241 1.95 1.69 -5.54
CA MET A 241 3.30 2.10 -5.19
C MET A 241 3.28 3.56 -4.72
N LEU A 242 4.07 3.88 -3.70
CA LEU A 242 4.24 5.23 -3.16
C LEU A 242 5.73 5.49 -2.99
N ALA A 243 6.25 6.57 -3.55
CA ALA A 243 7.59 7.05 -3.23
C ALA A 243 7.55 8.44 -2.60
N LEU A 244 8.44 8.66 -1.65
CA LEU A 244 8.59 9.90 -0.88
C LEU A 244 10.03 10.40 -1.00
N SER A 245 10.21 11.68 -1.27
CA SER A 245 11.49 12.37 -1.14
C SER A 245 11.64 12.90 0.28
N LEU A 246 12.68 12.46 0.99
CA LEU A 246 12.92 12.82 2.39
C LEU A 246 14.32 13.43 2.54
N GLU A 247 14.44 14.44 3.39
CA GLU A 247 15.75 14.95 3.83
C GLU A 247 16.39 13.96 4.83
N ASP A 248 17.68 14.11 5.10
CA ASP A 248 18.43 13.12 5.88
C ASP A 248 17.90 12.92 7.30
N ASN A 249 17.39 13.98 7.95
CA ASN A 249 16.81 13.85 9.28
C ASN A 249 15.55 12.97 9.28
N GLU A 250 14.67 13.18 8.31
CA GLU A 250 13.45 12.41 8.12
C GLU A 250 13.75 10.96 7.69
N MET A 251 14.78 10.75 6.87
CA MET A 251 15.29 9.41 6.54
C MET A 251 15.76 8.67 7.79
N ARG A 252 16.57 9.32 8.63
CA ARG A 252 17.04 8.74 9.90
C ARG A 252 15.88 8.40 10.82
N GLU A 253 14.94 9.33 11.01
CA GLU A 253 13.78 9.11 11.88
C GLU A 253 12.92 7.94 11.38
N LEU A 254 12.65 7.88 10.06
CA LEU A 254 11.93 6.77 9.45
C LEU A 254 12.66 5.43 9.70
N GLY A 255 13.97 5.36 9.42
CA GLY A 255 14.76 4.16 9.64
C GLY A 255 14.75 3.68 11.11
N GLU A 256 14.87 4.61 12.06
CA GLU A 256 14.81 4.30 13.50
C GLU A 256 13.46 3.70 13.89
N LYS A 257 12.35 4.21 13.34
CA LYS A 257 11.00 3.70 13.66
C LYS A 257 10.67 2.40 12.92
N LEU A 258 11.14 2.22 11.68
CA LEU A 258 10.87 1.03 10.87
C LEU A 258 11.43 -0.26 11.49
N GLN A 259 12.44 -0.19 12.36
CA GLN A 259 12.91 -1.35 13.11
C GLN A 259 11.77 -2.04 13.91
N LEU A 260 10.75 -1.28 14.32
CA LEU A 260 9.58 -1.82 15.01
C LEU A 260 8.77 -2.79 14.14
N ALA A 261 8.69 -2.54 12.82
CA ALA A 261 7.92 -3.35 11.89
C ALA A 261 8.55 -4.71 11.62
N ARG A 262 9.84 -4.91 11.91
CA ARG A 262 10.56 -6.17 11.63
C ARG A 262 10.56 -6.53 10.15
N LEU A 263 10.96 -5.55 9.34
CA LEU A 263 11.12 -5.67 7.89
C LEU A 263 12.13 -6.76 7.52
N CYS A 264 11.91 -7.39 6.37
CA CYS A 264 12.72 -8.50 5.89
C CYS A 264 13.55 -8.06 4.68
N SER A 265 14.87 -8.12 4.83
CA SER A 265 15.88 -7.76 3.83
C SER A 265 17.14 -8.60 4.12
N GLY A 266 18.35 -8.05 4.00
CA GLY A 266 19.60 -8.73 4.30
C GLY A 266 19.68 -9.27 5.72
N ASN A 267 18.93 -8.67 6.67
CA ASN A 267 18.78 -9.15 8.04
C ASN A 267 18.11 -10.54 8.16
N PHE A 268 17.28 -10.94 7.19
CA PHE A 268 16.54 -12.19 7.16
C PHE A 268 17.12 -13.15 6.12
N PHE A 269 17.32 -12.67 4.88
CA PHE A 269 17.88 -13.45 3.77
C PHE A 269 19.41 -13.52 3.86
N ARG A 270 19.91 -14.21 4.88
CA ARG A 270 21.36 -14.33 5.17
C ARG A 270 22.05 -15.45 4.41
N ASN A 271 21.28 -16.48 4.09
CA ASN A 271 21.76 -17.63 3.34
C ASN A 271 21.48 -17.35 1.85
N GLU A 272 22.38 -17.78 0.98
CA GLU A 272 22.38 -17.57 -0.48
C GLU A 272 23.04 -16.27 -0.94
N SER A 273 23.30 -16.18 -2.25
CA SER A 273 23.84 -14.98 -2.91
C SER A 273 22.96 -13.73 -2.73
N LEU A 274 21.72 -13.86 -2.23
CA LEU A 274 20.75 -12.79 -2.13
C LEU A 274 21.15 -11.67 -1.17
N HIS A 275 21.83 -12.00 -0.05
CA HIS A 275 22.24 -11.02 0.96
C HIS A 275 23.00 -9.83 0.34
N ASP A 276 24.00 -10.14 -0.49
CA ASP A 276 24.87 -9.14 -1.12
C ASP A 276 24.15 -8.31 -2.20
N HIS A 277 22.97 -8.75 -2.67
CA HIS A 277 22.16 -8.04 -3.67
C HIS A 277 21.03 -7.21 -3.04
N LEU A 278 20.83 -7.29 -1.72
CA LEU A 278 19.75 -6.58 -1.02
C LEU A 278 20.16 -5.21 -0.48
N ALA A 279 21.45 -4.86 -0.53
CA ALA A 279 21.91 -3.53 -0.12
C ALA A 279 23.26 -3.15 -0.75
N SER A 280 23.55 -1.85 -0.76
CA SER A 280 24.87 -1.36 -1.15
C SER A 280 25.96 -1.88 -0.20
N ALA A 281 27.13 -2.23 -0.76
CA ALA A 281 28.29 -2.64 0.04
C ALA A 281 28.71 -1.58 1.07
N SER A 282 28.55 -0.29 0.75
CA SER A 282 28.83 0.79 1.71
C SER A 282 27.85 0.83 2.87
N LEU A 283 26.56 0.50 2.67
CA LEU A 283 25.60 0.46 3.78
C LEU A 283 25.91 -0.70 4.74
N TYR A 284 26.33 -1.86 4.20
CA TYR A 284 26.83 -2.97 5.01
C TYR A 284 28.09 -2.61 5.81
N ALA A 285 29.03 -1.89 5.19
CA ALA A 285 30.29 -1.52 5.84
C ALA A 285 30.11 -0.42 6.90
N ASP A 286 29.37 0.63 6.56
CA ASP A 286 29.32 1.85 7.36
C ASP A 286 28.22 1.78 8.44
N GLY A 287 27.08 1.19 8.13
CA GLY A 287 25.90 1.11 9.00
C GLY A 287 26.15 0.60 10.43
N PRO A 288 26.90 -0.51 10.64
CA PRO A 288 27.19 -1.01 11.99
C PRO A 288 28.13 -0.11 12.80
N SER A 289 28.98 0.68 12.14
CA SER A 289 30.03 1.48 12.79
C SER A 289 29.58 2.91 13.13
N GLN A 290 28.61 3.44 12.38
CA GLN A 290 28.05 4.76 12.61
C GLN A 290 27.00 4.78 13.72
N GLN A 291 26.74 5.97 14.27
CA GLN A 291 25.71 6.21 15.27
C GLN A 291 24.93 7.47 14.95
N ASN A 292 23.61 7.44 15.15
CA ASN A 292 22.71 8.57 14.91
C ASN A 292 22.78 9.11 13.47
N THR A 293 22.97 8.23 12.49
CA THR A 293 22.93 8.56 11.05
C THR A 293 21.85 7.74 10.34
N SER A 294 21.40 8.22 9.17
CA SER A 294 20.49 7.46 8.28
C SER A 294 21.05 6.08 7.93
N ALA A 295 22.37 5.97 7.70
CA ALA A 295 23.02 4.68 7.45
C ALA A 295 22.87 3.72 8.63
N SER A 296 23.14 4.17 9.86
CA SER A 296 22.97 3.33 11.05
C SER A 296 21.50 2.95 11.31
N ALA A 297 20.56 3.86 11.02
CA ALA A 297 19.14 3.64 11.21
C ALA A 297 18.59 2.58 10.23
N PHE A 298 18.86 2.72 8.94
CA PHE A 298 18.42 1.75 7.94
C PHE A 298 19.17 0.43 8.02
N TYR A 299 20.45 0.43 8.41
CA TYR A 299 21.18 -0.80 8.71
C TYR A 299 20.45 -1.59 9.82
N ARG A 300 20.08 -0.96 10.93
CA ARG A 300 19.35 -1.62 12.03
C ARG A 300 17.96 -2.11 11.63
N ALA A 301 17.28 -1.40 10.74
CA ALA A 301 15.95 -1.78 10.29
C ALA A 301 15.96 -2.93 9.28
N LEU A 302 16.96 -2.98 8.39
CA LEU A 302 16.95 -3.84 7.19
C LEU A 302 18.06 -4.87 7.13
N LEU A 303 19.22 -4.61 7.74
CA LEU A 303 20.44 -5.39 7.50
C LEU A 303 21.02 -6.05 8.77
N ASP A 304 20.70 -5.53 9.95
CA ASP A 304 21.17 -6.05 11.23
C ASP A 304 20.57 -7.45 11.51
N PRO A 305 21.38 -8.52 11.51
CA PRO A 305 20.91 -9.87 11.78
C PRO A 305 20.57 -10.09 13.28
N THR A 306 21.00 -9.20 14.15
CA THR A 306 20.88 -9.33 15.61
C THR A 306 19.89 -8.33 16.17
N LEU A 307 18.64 -8.44 15.70
CA LEU A 307 17.56 -7.59 16.21
C LEU A 307 17.33 -7.84 17.72
N PRO A 308 17.16 -6.78 18.52
CA PRO A 308 16.86 -6.93 19.94
C PRO A 308 15.52 -7.64 20.11
N VAL A 309 15.43 -8.57 21.07
CA VAL A 309 14.16 -9.20 21.42
C VAL A 309 13.19 -8.15 21.94
N GLN A 310 11.97 -8.09 21.39
CA GLN A 310 10.95 -7.15 21.86
C GLN A 310 10.49 -7.54 23.26
N LYS A 311 10.54 -6.61 24.20
CA LYS A 311 10.07 -6.78 25.59
C LYS A 311 8.60 -6.41 25.70
N PRO A 312 7.81 -7.00 26.63
CA PRO A 312 6.40 -6.65 26.81
C PRO A 312 6.11 -5.15 26.93
N SER A 313 7.03 -4.38 27.51
CA SER A 313 6.98 -2.91 27.66
C SER A 313 7.24 -2.10 26.39
N ASP A 314 7.79 -2.72 25.34
CA ASP A 314 8.10 -2.02 24.10
C ASP A 314 6.81 -1.59 23.39
N PRO A 315 6.82 -0.43 22.70
CA PRO A 315 5.66 0.06 21.98
C PRO A 315 5.20 -0.95 20.92
N MET A 316 3.89 -1.09 20.74
CA MET A 316 3.30 -1.94 19.69
C MET A 316 3.05 -1.18 18.38
N LYS A 317 3.06 0.14 18.42
CA LYS A 317 3.01 1.03 17.26
C LYS A 317 3.88 2.26 17.49
N ASN A 318 4.30 2.92 16.42
CA ASN A 318 4.84 4.27 16.45
C ASN A 318 4.09 5.13 15.44
N GLU A 319 3.85 6.38 15.80
CA GLU A 319 3.32 7.42 14.92
C GLU A 319 4.34 8.54 14.83
N LEU A 320 4.61 9.01 13.62
CA LEU A 320 5.54 10.11 13.37
C LEU A 320 5.08 10.95 12.18
N ARG A 321 5.59 12.18 12.12
CA ARG A 321 5.36 13.11 11.01
C ARG A 321 6.68 13.36 10.34
N LEU A 322 6.73 13.16 9.03
CA LEU A 322 7.93 13.40 8.24
C LEU A 322 7.68 14.56 7.28
N ASN A 323 8.63 15.50 7.22
CA ASN A 323 8.62 16.51 6.18
C ASN A 323 9.09 15.92 4.86
N LEU A 324 8.33 16.19 3.81
CA LEU A 324 8.68 15.90 2.44
C LEU A 324 9.63 16.99 1.93
N SER A 325 10.58 16.59 1.09
CA SER A 325 11.63 17.48 0.60
C SER A 325 11.04 18.65 -0.18
N ARG A 326 11.48 19.88 0.12
CA ARG A 326 11.08 21.07 -0.64
C ARG A 326 11.79 21.07 -1.98
N ILE A 327 11.10 20.65 -3.02
CA ILE A 327 11.62 20.74 -4.38
C ILE A 327 11.32 22.14 -4.90
N THR A 328 12.21 23.07 -4.57
CA THR A 328 12.08 24.46 -5.03
C THR A 328 12.22 24.49 -6.54
N SER A 329 11.15 24.87 -7.25
CA SER A 329 11.31 25.59 -8.50
C SER A 329 12.01 26.93 -8.17
N SER A 330 12.85 27.43 -9.07
CA SER A 330 13.92 28.39 -8.80
C SER A 330 13.55 29.78 -8.24
N ASN A 331 12.32 30.04 -7.80
CA ASN A 331 11.83 31.40 -7.51
C ASN A 331 11.36 31.70 -6.08
N ASP A 332 11.19 30.74 -5.18
CA ASP A 332 10.69 31.04 -3.81
C ASP A 332 11.75 30.81 -2.73
N ARG A 333 12.53 31.86 -2.47
CA ARG A 333 13.25 32.03 -1.21
C ARG A 333 12.68 33.23 -0.48
N GLY A 334 11.74 33.00 0.43
CA GLY A 334 11.30 34.03 1.37
C GLY A 334 10.06 33.66 2.17
N MET A 335 10.27 33.04 3.34
CA MET A 335 9.59 33.27 4.63
C MET A 335 9.52 31.96 5.42
N GLU A 336 10.46 31.79 6.35
CA GLU A 336 10.28 30.88 7.48
C GLU A 336 9.79 31.68 8.67
N GLY A 337 8.65 31.27 9.22
CA GLY A 337 8.07 31.86 10.42
C GLY A 337 6.99 30.94 10.98
N MET A 338 7.35 30.22 12.05
CA MET A 338 6.52 29.45 12.99
C MET A 338 5.00 29.43 12.77
N ALA A 339 4.46 28.23 12.57
CA ALA A 339 3.10 27.88 12.97
C ALA A 339 3.06 26.47 13.56
N ARG A 340 3.56 26.31 14.80
CA ARG A 340 3.11 25.20 15.66
C ARG A 340 1.77 25.60 16.25
N GLN A 341 0.68 25.29 15.56
CA GLN A 341 -0.65 25.42 16.14
C GLN A 341 -1.19 24.01 16.42
N LEU A 342 -1.55 23.78 17.68
CA LEU A 342 -2.24 22.58 18.11
C LEU A 342 -3.52 22.43 17.27
N MET A 343 -3.54 21.43 16.37
CA MET A 343 -4.80 20.88 15.88
C MET A 343 -5.58 20.40 17.11
N GLN A 344 -6.70 21.08 17.40
CA GLN A 344 -7.70 20.54 18.31
C GLN A 344 -8.20 19.21 17.71
N LYS A 345 -8.34 18.21 18.57
CA LYS A 345 -8.87 16.89 18.24
C LYS A 345 -10.13 17.02 17.37
N PRO A 346 -10.20 16.39 16.18
CA PRO A 346 -11.44 16.39 15.42
C PRO A 346 -12.50 15.64 16.24
N ALA A 347 -13.59 16.32 16.58
CA ALA A 347 -14.70 15.67 17.26
C ALA A 347 -15.33 14.67 16.29
N VAL A 348 -15.44 13.40 16.71
CA VAL A 348 -16.32 12.42 16.08
C VAL A 348 -17.73 13.00 16.10
N PHE A 349 -18.19 13.53 14.96
CA PHE A 349 -19.49 14.18 14.85
C PHE A 349 -20.61 13.14 14.84
N GLU A 350 -21.63 13.37 15.66
CA GLU A 350 -22.88 12.63 15.63
C GLU A 350 -23.61 12.82 14.28
N PRO A 351 -24.46 11.86 13.86
CA PRO A 351 -25.27 12.00 12.65
C PRO A 351 -26.14 13.27 12.73
N LEU A 352 -26.22 14.02 11.63
CA LEU A 352 -27.17 15.14 11.53
C LEU A 352 -28.61 14.60 11.63
N ALA A 353 -29.46 15.27 12.38
CA ALA A 353 -30.89 14.95 12.42
C ALA A 353 -31.54 15.20 11.03
N GLU A 354 -32.61 14.48 10.73
CA GLU A 354 -33.32 14.59 9.46
C GLU A 354 -33.78 16.04 9.20
N GLY A 355 -33.30 16.64 8.09
CA GLY A 355 -33.61 18.02 7.70
C GLY A 355 -32.62 19.09 8.15
N GLN A 356 -31.54 18.74 8.87
CA GLN A 356 -30.53 19.69 9.31
C GLN A 356 -29.43 19.86 8.23
N LEU A 357 -29.20 21.10 7.76
CA LEU A 357 -28.17 21.42 6.77
C LEU A 357 -26.98 22.09 7.48
N LEU A 358 -25.76 21.71 7.08
CA LEU A 358 -24.52 22.07 7.79
C LEU A 358 -24.25 23.59 7.88
N TYR A 359 -24.86 24.43 7.04
CA TYR A 359 -24.71 25.88 7.13
C TYR A 359 -25.20 26.44 8.47
N ASP A 360 -26.11 25.74 9.16
CA ASP A 360 -26.62 26.13 10.48
C ASP A 360 -25.62 25.87 11.62
N VAL A 361 -24.58 25.05 11.40
CA VAL A 361 -23.53 24.74 12.38
C VAL A 361 -22.23 25.52 12.09
N VAL A 362 -22.00 25.87 10.82
CA VAL A 362 -20.83 26.65 10.37
C VAL A 362 -21.09 28.16 10.42
N GLY A 363 -22.35 28.59 10.54
CA GLY A 363 -22.75 30.00 10.54
C GLY A 363 -22.17 30.89 11.64
N ASP A 364 -21.64 30.31 12.72
CA ASP A 364 -20.97 31.05 13.81
C ASP A 364 -19.44 31.09 13.71
N ILE A 365 -18.83 30.41 12.72
CA ILE A 365 -17.40 30.50 12.43
C ILE A 365 -17.21 31.41 11.21
N ASP A 366 -17.46 32.68 11.47
CA ASP A 366 -17.29 33.86 10.60
C ASP A 366 -16.30 33.69 9.44
N ASN A 367 -16.81 33.81 8.21
CA ASN A 367 -16.54 34.85 7.20
C ASN A 367 -15.13 35.51 7.09
N LYS A 368 -14.07 34.87 7.57
CA LYS A 368 -12.69 35.39 7.53
C LYS A 368 -11.63 34.35 7.13
N LEU A 369 -11.99 33.06 7.02
CA LEU A 369 -11.04 31.96 6.77
C LEU A 369 -11.07 31.36 5.36
N LEU A 370 -11.99 31.79 4.49
CA LEU A 370 -12.10 31.24 3.13
C LEU A 370 -11.07 31.77 2.12
N ASN A 371 -10.21 32.72 2.54
CA ASN A 371 -9.12 33.24 1.71
C ASN A 371 -7.72 32.74 2.15
N ASP A 372 -7.61 31.93 3.20
CA ASP A 372 -6.32 31.48 3.77
C ASP A 372 -6.09 29.95 3.71
N VAL A 373 -6.97 29.17 3.05
CA VAL A 373 -6.80 27.69 2.88
C VAL A 373 -5.82 27.34 1.75
N GLU A 374 -5.00 28.29 1.33
CA GLU A 374 -3.80 28.07 0.53
C GLU A 374 -2.56 27.93 1.43
N SER A 375 -2.71 27.39 2.65
CA SER A 375 -1.55 27.02 3.47
C SER A 375 -0.84 25.85 2.79
N GLN A 376 0.14 26.20 1.95
CA GLN A 376 1.18 25.38 1.33
C GLN A 376 1.86 24.36 2.27
N ASP A 377 1.58 24.39 3.58
CA ASP A 377 2.14 23.52 4.60
C ASP A 377 1.53 22.11 4.61
N ASP A 378 0.27 21.94 4.19
CA ASP A 378 -0.39 20.61 4.17
C ASP A 378 0.15 19.68 3.06
N ILE A 379 0.90 20.24 2.10
CA ILE A 379 1.57 19.49 1.02
C ILE A 379 2.96 18.99 1.45
N LYS A 380 3.43 19.40 2.63
CA LYS A 380 4.82 19.18 3.07
C LYS A 380 4.98 18.04 4.06
N GLU A 381 3.93 17.41 4.56
CA GLU A 381 4.04 16.37 5.57
C GLU A 381 3.40 15.05 5.13
N VAL A 382 3.96 13.94 5.63
CA VAL A 382 3.33 12.62 5.61
C VAL A 382 3.24 12.10 7.04
N LEU A 383 2.06 11.58 7.41
CA LEU A 383 1.89 10.86 8.66
C LEU A 383 2.28 9.42 8.45
N VAL A 384 3.15 8.89 9.31
CA VAL A 384 3.60 7.51 9.23
C VAL A 384 3.15 6.77 10.47
N LEU A 385 2.48 5.64 10.27
CA LEU A 385 2.15 4.68 11.31
C LEU A 385 2.97 3.42 11.08
N VAL A 386 3.83 3.06 12.03
CA VAL A 386 4.62 1.82 12.01
C VAL A 386 4.01 0.83 12.99
N LYS A 387 3.57 -0.33 12.51
CA LYS A 387 2.94 -1.40 13.27
C LYS A 387 3.95 -2.51 13.59
N SER A 388 3.98 -2.93 14.85
CA SER A 388 4.70 -4.13 15.30
C SER A 388 3.90 -5.42 14.98
N PRO A 389 4.58 -6.56 14.72
CA PRO A 389 3.94 -7.89 14.73
C PRO A 389 3.13 -8.18 16.00
N ARG A 390 3.55 -7.63 17.15
CA ARG A 390 2.85 -7.80 18.43
C ARG A 390 1.52 -7.06 18.54
N ALA A 391 1.25 -6.09 17.67
CA ALA A 391 -0.02 -5.38 17.64
C ALA A 391 -1.11 -6.25 16.99
N ALA A 392 -1.63 -7.23 17.72
CA ALA A 392 -2.61 -8.21 17.24
C ALA A 392 -4.02 -7.62 17.10
N VAL A 393 -4.17 -6.62 16.22
CA VAL A 393 -5.43 -5.93 15.89
C VAL A 393 -5.55 -5.78 14.37
N PRO A 394 -6.77 -5.63 13.82
CA PRO A 394 -6.94 -5.40 12.39
C PRO A 394 -6.17 -4.15 11.94
N PRO A 395 -5.24 -4.21 10.97
CA PRO A 395 -4.27 -3.14 10.75
C PRO A 395 -4.87 -1.75 10.48
N TRP A 396 -5.99 -1.66 9.76
CA TRP A 396 -6.61 -0.36 9.44
C TRP A 396 -7.41 0.24 10.60
N THR A 397 -7.65 -0.51 11.69
CA THR A 397 -8.16 0.09 12.94
C THR A 397 -7.11 1.01 13.56
N LEU A 398 -5.82 0.66 13.44
CA LEU A 398 -4.75 1.54 13.91
C LEU A 398 -4.66 2.82 13.09
N VAL A 399 -4.95 2.74 11.78
CA VAL A 399 -4.99 3.90 10.89
C VAL A 399 -6.17 4.79 11.25
N ALA A 400 -7.37 4.22 11.42
CA ALA A 400 -8.56 4.96 11.84
C ALA A 400 -8.35 5.68 13.19
N GLU A 401 -7.74 4.99 14.17
CA GLU A 401 -7.36 5.58 15.47
C GLU A 401 -6.31 6.70 15.33
N ALA A 402 -5.28 6.49 14.50
CA ALA A 402 -4.21 7.48 14.33
C ALA A 402 -4.69 8.75 13.59
N LEU A 403 -5.68 8.60 12.71
CA LEU A 403 -6.27 9.71 11.95
C LEU A 403 -7.54 10.26 12.58
N ASP A 404 -8.05 9.63 13.64
CA ASP A 404 -9.31 10.00 14.32
C ASP A 404 -10.47 10.13 13.32
N SER A 405 -10.63 9.12 12.46
CA SER A 405 -11.56 9.17 11.34
C SER A 405 -12.02 7.79 10.89
N ASP A 406 -13.25 7.75 10.37
CA ASP A 406 -13.74 6.65 9.54
C ASP A 406 -12.85 6.47 8.31
N MET A 407 -12.71 5.22 7.86
CA MET A 407 -11.86 4.83 6.75
C MET A 407 -12.63 4.00 5.73
N SER A 408 -12.29 4.17 4.45
CA SER A 408 -12.70 3.28 3.37
C SER A 408 -11.47 2.72 2.68
N VAL A 409 -11.36 1.39 2.66
CA VAL A 409 -10.10 0.70 2.40
C VAL A 409 -10.24 -0.27 1.22
N ALA A 410 -9.40 -0.09 0.22
CA ALA A 410 -9.09 -1.13 -0.75
C ALA A 410 -8.05 -2.05 -0.10
N SER A 411 -8.52 -3.22 0.32
CA SER A 411 -7.71 -4.24 0.97
C SER A 411 -7.72 -5.50 0.10
N TRP A 412 -6.83 -6.44 0.38
CA TRP A 412 -7.05 -7.82 -0.05
C TRP A 412 -8.19 -8.43 0.79
N TRP A 413 -9.12 -9.10 0.13
CA TRP A 413 -10.28 -9.81 0.69
C TRP A 413 -10.31 -11.26 0.21
N ASP A 414 -9.51 -12.16 0.79
CA ASP A 414 -9.64 -13.57 0.45
C ASP A 414 -11.00 -14.06 0.99
N GLY A 415 -11.83 -14.64 0.12
CA GLY A 415 -13.07 -15.31 0.53
C GLY A 415 -12.86 -16.38 1.60
N SER A 416 -11.63 -16.85 1.81
CA SER A 416 -11.27 -17.75 2.88
C SER A 416 -10.85 -17.05 4.17
N TYR A 417 -10.30 -15.83 4.14
CA TYR A 417 -9.61 -15.26 5.30
C TYR A 417 -9.92 -13.80 5.62
N GLY A 418 -10.71 -13.06 4.82
CA GLY A 418 -10.91 -11.60 4.89
C GLY A 418 -11.32 -11.03 6.26
N ILE A 419 -12.01 -9.91 6.32
CA ILE A 419 -12.57 -9.41 7.59
C ILE A 419 -13.96 -8.86 7.30
N PRO A 420 -14.89 -8.75 8.25
CA PRO A 420 -16.08 -7.91 8.05
C PRO A 420 -15.73 -6.42 7.99
N THR A 421 -16.57 -5.66 7.28
CA THR A 421 -16.71 -4.22 7.48
C THR A 421 -17.01 -3.94 8.94
N ILE A 422 -16.18 -3.11 9.55
CA ILE A 422 -16.35 -2.67 10.94
C ILE A 422 -17.20 -1.40 10.86
N CYS A 423 -18.38 -1.44 11.46
CA CYS A 423 -19.28 -0.29 11.47
C CYS A 423 -19.36 0.25 12.88
N ALA A 424 -19.15 1.54 12.99
CA ALA A 424 -19.25 2.18 14.27
C ALA A 424 -20.70 2.26 14.74
N GLY A 425 -20.85 2.16 16.05
CA GLY A 425 -22.11 1.87 16.71
C GLY A 425 -22.46 0.38 16.77
N ASP A 426 -21.93 -0.50 15.90
CA ASP A 426 -22.09 -1.94 16.11
C ASP A 426 -21.35 -2.35 17.39
N VAL A 427 -21.95 -3.21 18.21
CA VAL A 427 -21.43 -3.60 19.53
C VAL A 427 -20.70 -4.94 19.44
N PHE A 428 -19.43 -4.96 19.86
CA PHE A 428 -18.52 -6.10 19.71
C PHE A 428 -18.19 -6.84 21.01
N THR A 429 -18.62 -6.33 22.17
CA THR A 429 -18.28 -6.89 23.51
C THR A 429 -18.72 -8.34 23.74
N SER A 430 -19.79 -8.79 23.07
CA SER A 430 -20.25 -10.18 23.14
C SER A 430 -19.53 -11.13 22.18
N THR A 431 -18.68 -10.60 21.29
CA THR A 431 -17.98 -11.40 20.29
C THR A 431 -16.71 -12.02 20.85
N PRO A 432 -16.29 -13.22 20.40
CA PRO A 432 -15.04 -13.80 20.86
C PRO A 432 -13.84 -12.88 20.55
N ASN A 433 -13.00 -12.65 21.56
CA ASN A 433 -11.91 -11.68 21.54
C ASN A 433 -12.31 -10.24 21.15
N GLU A 434 -13.60 -9.89 21.24
CA GLU A 434 -14.12 -8.58 20.85
C GLU A 434 -13.72 -8.19 19.41
N PHE A 435 -13.64 -9.18 18.52
CA PHE A 435 -13.11 -9.06 17.14
C PHE A 435 -11.73 -8.38 17.06
N CYS A 436 -10.97 -8.42 18.15
CA CYS A 436 -9.65 -7.80 18.32
C CYS A 436 -9.70 -6.26 18.21
N LEU A 437 -10.84 -5.67 18.56
CA LEU A 437 -11.10 -4.22 18.51
C LEU A 437 -10.92 -3.53 19.88
N ASN A 438 -10.35 -4.21 20.85
CA ASN A 438 -10.14 -3.67 22.20
C ASN A 438 -8.79 -4.07 22.77
N SER A 439 -7.75 -3.32 22.40
CA SER A 439 -6.38 -3.52 22.84
C SER A 439 -5.78 -2.22 23.37
N PRO A 440 -5.81 -2.00 24.70
CA PRO A 440 -5.32 -0.76 25.31
C PRO A 440 -3.86 -0.42 24.98
N LEU A 441 -3.02 -1.43 24.72
CA LEU A 441 -1.60 -1.28 24.39
C LEU A 441 -1.36 -0.77 22.97
N THR A 442 -2.32 -0.97 22.05
CA THR A 442 -2.23 -0.46 20.67
C THR A 442 -3.01 0.85 20.49
N GLY A 443 -3.84 1.21 21.46
CA GLY A 443 -4.73 2.38 21.39
C GLY A 443 -6.09 2.09 20.77
N VAL A 444 -6.24 0.98 20.04
CA VAL A 444 -7.54 0.53 19.48
C VAL A 444 -8.47 0.15 20.62
N ARG A 445 -9.60 0.83 20.77
CA ARG A 445 -10.53 0.63 21.87
C ARG A 445 -11.97 0.71 21.40
N LEU A 446 -12.81 -0.11 21.99
CA LEU A 446 -14.26 0.07 21.90
C LEU A 446 -14.68 1.25 22.80
N ASN A 447 -15.80 1.86 22.44
CA ASN A 447 -16.50 2.83 23.28
C ASN A 447 -16.98 2.17 24.59
N GLU A 448 -17.42 2.98 25.56
CA GLU A 448 -17.91 2.48 26.86
C GLU A 448 -19.10 1.52 26.73
N ASP A 449 -19.93 1.70 25.71
CA ASP A 449 -21.06 0.83 25.38
C ASP A 449 -20.65 -0.44 24.61
N GLY A 450 -19.35 -0.61 24.32
CA GLY A 450 -18.81 -1.73 23.56
C GLY A 450 -18.89 -1.57 22.05
N SER A 451 -19.29 -0.40 21.55
CA SER A 451 -19.35 -0.13 20.12
C SER A 451 -18.00 0.23 19.51
N ALA A 452 -17.82 -0.06 18.22
CA ALA A 452 -16.67 0.45 17.49
C ALA A 452 -16.76 1.99 17.34
N PRO A 453 -15.66 2.75 17.52
CA PRO A 453 -15.68 4.20 17.37
C PRO A 453 -15.72 4.66 15.91
N TYR A 454 -15.00 3.96 15.01
CA TYR A 454 -14.86 4.32 13.60
C TYR A 454 -15.41 3.24 12.66
N ASN A 455 -15.91 3.68 11.52
CA ASN A 455 -16.16 2.80 10.38
C ASN A 455 -14.83 2.41 9.72
N ILE A 456 -14.75 1.16 9.30
CA ILE A 456 -13.72 0.65 8.39
C ILE A 456 -14.45 -0.10 7.29
N GLU A 457 -14.83 0.66 6.27
CA GLU A 457 -15.61 0.20 5.13
C GLU A 457 -14.72 -0.34 4.04
N ASN A 458 -15.20 -1.35 3.33
CA ASN A 458 -14.35 -2.07 2.39
C ASN A 458 -14.72 -1.73 0.97
N LEU A 459 -13.77 -1.18 0.24
CA LEU A 459 -13.96 -0.86 -1.16
C LEU A 459 -14.02 -2.18 -1.94
N LEU A 460 -15.03 -2.29 -2.81
CA LEU A 460 -15.35 -3.51 -3.54
C LEU A 460 -15.00 -3.40 -5.04
N GLN A 461 -15.05 -2.19 -5.59
CA GLN A 461 -14.89 -1.98 -7.02
C GLN A 461 -14.28 -0.61 -7.31
N ALA A 462 -13.45 -0.57 -8.35
CA ALA A 462 -12.97 0.64 -8.95
C ALA A 462 -13.28 0.68 -10.45
N THR A 463 -13.51 1.89 -10.97
CA THR A 463 -13.76 2.15 -12.37
C THR A 463 -12.99 3.38 -12.80
N TRP A 464 -12.23 3.28 -13.88
CA TRP A 464 -11.56 4.40 -14.52
C TRP A 464 -12.16 4.66 -15.91
N GLN A 465 -12.49 5.92 -16.20
CA GLN A 465 -12.93 6.33 -17.53
C GLN A 465 -11.75 6.78 -18.36
N ILE A 466 -11.47 6.11 -19.49
CA ILE A 466 -10.42 6.57 -20.42
C ILE A 466 -10.90 7.86 -21.10
N ARG A 467 -10.03 8.87 -21.18
CA ARG A 467 -10.38 10.23 -21.66
C ARG A 467 -10.91 10.28 -23.08
N ASP A 468 -10.50 9.36 -23.95
CA ASP A 468 -10.97 9.29 -25.33
C ASP A 468 -12.43 8.77 -25.44
N GLY A 469 -13.05 8.40 -24.31
CA GLY A 469 -14.41 7.88 -24.23
C GLY A 469 -14.56 6.46 -24.77
N SER A 470 -13.44 5.79 -25.07
CA SER A 470 -13.45 4.47 -25.72
C SER A 470 -13.96 3.36 -24.82
N SER A 471 -13.73 3.43 -23.50
CA SER A 471 -14.15 2.41 -22.54
C SER A 471 -14.04 2.83 -21.07
N ASN A 472 -14.82 2.15 -20.22
CA ASN A 472 -14.65 2.14 -18.77
C ASN A 472 -13.82 0.90 -18.38
N LEU A 473 -12.74 1.10 -17.62
CA LEU A 473 -11.94 0.02 -17.05
C LEU A 473 -12.43 -0.23 -15.63
N THR A 474 -13.12 -1.34 -15.41
CA THR A 474 -13.62 -1.70 -14.08
C THR A 474 -12.86 -2.90 -13.54
N TRP A 475 -12.49 -2.88 -12.26
CA TRP A 475 -11.88 -4.03 -11.60
C TRP A 475 -12.35 -4.17 -10.15
N GLN A 476 -12.19 -5.37 -9.60
CA GLN A 476 -12.55 -5.65 -8.22
C GLN A 476 -11.44 -5.18 -7.28
N LEU A 477 -11.85 -4.51 -6.21
CA LEU A 477 -10.98 -4.17 -5.07
C LEU A 477 -10.96 -5.27 -4.00
N VAL A 478 -11.67 -6.37 -4.27
CA VAL A 478 -11.64 -7.60 -3.49
C VAL A 478 -10.39 -8.40 -3.86
N GLY A 479 -9.73 -9.00 -2.88
CA GLY A 479 -8.60 -9.90 -3.10
C GLY A 479 -9.03 -11.32 -3.47
N GLY A 480 -8.06 -12.24 -3.59
CA GLY A 480 -8.31 -13.65 -3.89
C GLY A 480 -8.04 -14.03 -5.35
N ARG A 481 -8.41 -15.26 -5.74
CA ARG A 481 -8.02 -15.88 -7.04
C ARG A 481 -8.89 -15.43 -8.22
N VAL A 482 -9.30 -14.16 -8.27
CA VAL A 482 -10.03 -13.59 -9.42
C VAL A 482 -9.07 -12.77 -10.27
N THR A 483 -9.15 -12.90 -11.60
CA THR A 483 -8.17 -12.32 -12.53
C THR A 483 -8.22 -10.80 -12.62
N ASP A 484 -9.32 -10.19 -12.18
CA ASP A 484 -9.54 -8.74 -12.05
C ASP A 484 -9.43 -8.24 -10.60
N GLY A 485 -8.77 -9.01 -9.73
CA GLY A 485 -8.71 -8.74 -8.28
C GLY A 485 -7.64 -7.73 -7.85
N ASN A 486 -7.48 -7.61 -6.53
CA ASN A 486 -6.67 -6.58 -5.91
C ASN A 486 -5.67 -7.11 -4.86
N HIS A 487 -4.43 -6.63 -4.96
CA HIS A 487 -3.37 -6.70 -3.95
C HIS A 487 -3.10 -5.35 -3.29
N ALA A 488 -3.61 -4.26 -3.85
CA ALA A 488 -3.36 -2.91 -3.37
C ALA A 488 -3.92 -2.73 -1.96
N LYS A 489 -3.21 -1.93 -1.17
CA LYS A 489 -3.49 -1.68 0.24
C LYS A 489 -3.49 -0.18 0.45
N TRP A 490 -4.59 0.44 0.06
CA TRP A 490 -4.77 1.87 0.18
C TRP A 490 -6.16 2.19 0.71
N GLY A 491 -6.33 3.38 1.26
CA GLY A 491 -7.62 3.82 1.77
C GLY A 491 -7.70 5.32 1.88
N ILE A 492 -8.91 5.82 2.04
CA ILE A 492 -9.19 7.23 2.25
C ILE A 492 -9.95 7.41 3.56
N THR A 493 -9.78 8.56 4.21
CA THR A 493 -10.72 8.98 5.25
C THR A 493 -12.11 9.20 4.65
N SER A 494 -13.13 8.70 5.32
CA SER A 494 -14.50 8.69 4.79
C SER A 494 -15.49 8.91 5.93
N PRO A 495 -15.47 10.10 6.57
CA PRO A 495 -16.34 10.40 7.70
C PRO A 495 -17.80 10.17 7.32
N ARG A 496 -18.52 9.38 8.13
CA ARG A 496 -19.91 8.97 7.83
C ARG A 496 -20.93 10.10 7.75
N SER A 497 -20.56 11.33 8.14
CA SER A 497 -21.33 12.55 7.85
C SER A 497 -21.43 12.84 6.35
N GLY A 498 -20.59 12.20 5.53
CA GLY A 498 -20.49 12.43 4.08
C GLY A 498 -19.84 13.76 3.72
N LEU A 499 -19.26 14.47 4.70
CA LEU A 499 -18.58 15.75 4.56
C LEU A 499 -17.09 15.56 4.79
N VAL A 500 -16.32 15.60 3.70
CA VAL A 500 -14.86 15.58 3.77
C VAL A 500 -14.40 17.00 4.08
N ASN A 501 -13.93 17.23 5.30
CA ASN A 501 -13.18 18.45 5.62
C ASN A 501 -11.81 18.35 4.93
N ALA A 502 -11.38 19.41 4.24
CA ALA A 502 -10.06 19.47 3.60
C ALA A 502 -8.92 19.17 4.59
N SER A 503 -9.07 19.54 5.86
CA SER A 503 -8.10 19.27 6.92
C SER A 503 -8.10 17.82 7.43
N ASN A 504 -8.93 16.95 6.86
CA ASN A 504 -8.98 15.51 7.17
C ASN A 504 -9.08 14.66 5.89
N ALA A 505 -8.66 15.19 4.74
CA ALA A 505 -8.72 14.49 3.46
C ALA A 505 -7.45 13.66 3.24
N PHE A 506 -7.30 12.58 4.02
CA PHE A 506 -6.13 11.71 3.97
C PHE A 506 -6.29 10.60 2.93
N VAL A 507 -5.21 10.37 2.17
CA VAL A 507 -5.03 9.16 1.36
C VAL A 507 -3.89 8.36 1.97
N THR A 508 -4.17 7.12 2.33
CA THR A 508 -3.23 6.24 3.02
C THR A 508 -2.83 5.09 2.13
N PHE A 509 -1.53 4.80 2.05
CA PHE A 509 -0.95 3.62 1.42
C PHE A 509 -0.25 2.77 2.48
N GLY A 510 -0.40 1.45 2.45
CA GLY A 510 0.06 0.57 3.53
C GLY A 510 0.71 -0.74 3.09
N ASP A 511 1.48 -1.34 3.99
CA ASP A 511 2.06 -2.66 3.81
C ASP A 511 1.05 -3.78 4.10
N LEU A 512 0.02 -3.49 4.91
CA LEU A 512 -0.87 -4.51 5.45
C LEU A 512 -2.29 -4.38 4.90
N ASN A 513 -2.85 -5.51 4.49
CA ASN A 513 -4.29 -5.63 4.23
C ASN A 513 -5.04 -5.91 5.56
N MET A 514 -6.35 -6.12 5.50
CA MET A 514 -7.22 -6.33 6.67
C MET A 514 -7.44 -7.79 7.08
N GLU A 515 -6.84 -8.76 6.38
CA GLU A 515 -7.04 -10.19 6.64
C GLU A 515 -6.64 -10.56 8.07
N GLY A 516 -7.54 -11.27 8.77
CA GLY A 516 -7.34 -11.58 10.19
C GLY A 516 -8.55 -12.18 10.88
N PHE A 517 -8.59 -12.07 12.20
CA PHE A 517 -9.75 -12.49 12.99
C PHE A 517 -10.94 -11.56 12.70
N PRO A 518 -12.21 -12.03 12.69
CA PRO A 518 -12.71 -13.38 13.02
C PRO A 518 -12.54 -14.46 11.95
N CYS A 519 -11.99 -14.11 10.78
CA CYS A 519 -11.78 -15.07 9.69
C CYS A 519 -10.55 -15.96 9.84
N SER A 520 -9.72 -15.66 10.85
CA SER A 520 -8.63 -16.50 11.33
C SER A 520 -8.99 -17.13 12.70
N LYS A 521 -8.11 -17.98 13.25
CA LYS A 521 -8.34 -18.65 14.54
C LYS A 521 -8.00 -17.78 15.77
N ALA A 522 -7.24 -16.70 15.58
CA ALA A 522 -6.69 -15.88 16.67
C ALA A 522 -6.39 -14.45 16.19
N CYS A 523 -6.34 -13.48 17.11
CA CYS A 523 -6.11 -12.07 16.77
C CYS A 523 -4.78 -11.79 16.06
N ASN A 524 -3.76 -12.63 16.25
CA ASN A 524 -2.49 -12.50 15.53
C ASN A 524 -2.45 -13.32 14.23
N GLY A 525 -3.56 -13.93 13.82
CA GLY A 525 -3.62 -14.68 12.56
C GLY A 525 -3.57 -13.74 11.36
N SER A 526 -2.86 -14.16 10.31
CA SER A 526 -2.67 -13.38 9.07
C SER A 526 -2.07 -11.99 9.33
N GLN A 527 -2.58 -10.91 8.72
CA GLN A 527 -1.94 -9.58 8.76
C GLN A 527 -1.96 -8.93 10.14
N ALA A 528 -2.95 -9.25 10.97
CA ALA A 528 -3.05 -8.68 12.30
C ALA A 528 -1.84 -9.05 13.18
N GLY A 529 -1.19 -10.19 12.97
CA GLY A 529 0.07 -10.57 13.65
C GLY A 529 1.35 -10.17 12.93
N ARG A 530 1.27 -9.35 11.87
CA ARG A 530 2.42 -8.95 11.05
C ARG A 530 2.77 -7.49 11.26
N GLY A 531 4.03 -7.17 11.06
CA GLY A 531 4.51 -5.78 11.07
C GLY A 531 4.38 -5.12 9.71
N GLY A 532 4.49 -3.79 9.69
CA GLY A 532 4.41 -3.00 8.46
C GLY A 532 4.25 -1.53 8.75
N SER A 533 4.14 -0.74 7.70
CA SER A 533 3.97 0.71 7.77
C SER A 533 2.79 1.19 6.93
N PHE A 534 2.27 2.36 7.29
CA PHE A 534 1.24 3.10 6.57
C PHE A 534 1.70 4.55 6.45
N PHE A 535 1.48 5.14 5.28
CA PHE A 535 1.81 6.52 4.95
C PHE A 535 0.54 7.24 4.51
N SER A 536 0.13 8.23 5.30
CA SER A 536 -1.08 9.02 5.08
C SER A 536 -0.71 10.42 4.63
N LEU A 537 -1.09 10.76 3.40
CA LEU A 537 -0.92 12.07 2.78
C LEU A 537 -2.20 12.88 2.96
N MET A 538 -2.12 14.05 3.57
CA MET A 538 -3.25 14.99 3.63
C MET A 538 -3.33 15.75 2.30
N GLN A 539 -4.11 15.23 1.35
CA GLN A 539 -4.14 15.72 -0.02
C GLN A 539 -5.58 15.73 -0.53
N PRO A 540 -6.30 16.86 -0.36
CA PRO A 540 -7.71 16.97 -0.75
C PRO A 540 -7.97 16.62 -2.23
N SER A 541 -7.12 17.09 -3.15
CA SER A 541 -7.25 16.75 -4.57
C SER A 541 -7.04 15.26 -4.85
N LEU A 542 -6.06 14.63 -4.17
CA LEU A 542 -5.76 13.21 -4.37
C LEU A 542 -6.92 12.36 -3.83
N HIS A 543 -7.39 12.71 -2.63
CA HIS A 543 -8.55 12.13 -1.98
C HIS A 543 -9.79 12.23 -2.88
N ASN A 544 -10.10 13.43 -3.37
CA ASN A 544 -11.24 13.65 -4.25
C ASN A 544 -11.12 12.82 -5.53
N SER A 545 -9.94 12.78 -6.17
CA SER A 545 -9.72 11.98 -7.38
C SER A 545 -9.99 10.48 -7.16
N LEU A 546 -9.63 9.94 -5.99
CA LEU A 546 -10.00 8.57 -5.62
C LEU A 546 -11.51 8.43 -5.43
N ALA A 547 -12.11 9.30 -4.62
CA ALA A 547 -13.50 9.22 -4.24
C ALA A 547 -14.47 9.38 -5.42
N THR A 548 -14.14 10.22 -6.41
CA THR A 548 -15.04 10.56 -7.51
C THR A 548 -14.69 9.89 -8.84
N SER A 549 -13.43 9.50 -9.04
CA SER A 549 -12.94 9.06 -10.35
C SER A 549 -12.36 7.66 -10.37
N VAL A 550 -12.17 7.03 -9.20
CA VAL A 550 -11.65 5.65 -9.10
C VAL A 550 -12.62 4.75 -8.37
N ILE A 551 -13.08 5.11 -7.19
CA ILE A 551 -13.96 4.27 -6.36
C ILE A 551 -15.36 4.24 -6.97
N SER A 552 -15.85 3.05 -7.30
CA SER A 552 -17.19 2.84 -7.87
C SER A 552 -18.08 1.91 -7.03
N GLY A 553 -17.52 1.19 -6.05
CA GLY A 553 -18.29 0.34 -5.15
C GLY A 553 -17.65 0.13 -3.79
N ALA A 554 -18.46 0.06 -2.74
CA ALA A 554 -18.04 -0.17 -1.36
C ALA A 554 -19.05 -1.03 -0.60
N CYS A 555 -18.56 -1.81 0.37
CA CYS A 555 -19.35 -2.55 1.35
C CYS A 555 -19.74 -1.61 2.49
N LYS A 556 -20.98 -1.13 2.43
CA LYS A 556 -21.45 0.02 3.21
C LYS A 556 -21.91 -0.37 4.61
N CYS A 557 -21.60 0.46 5.60
CA CYS A 557 -22.24 0.43 6.90
C CYS A 557 -23.72 0.83 6.80
N SER A 558 -24.57 -0.17 6.63
CA SER A 558 -26.02 -0.02 6.47
C SER A 558 -26.79 -0.51 7.70
N SER A 559 -27.86 0.20 8.08
CA SER A 559 -28.75 -0.24 9.15
C SER A 559 -29.46 -1.56 8.79
N PRO A 560 -29.70 -2.45 9.78
CA PRO A 560 -30.50 -3.64 9.55
C PRO A 560 -31.95 -3.29 9.21
N PRO A 561 -32.61 -4.06 8.32
CA PRO A 561 -34.00 -3.81 7.94
C PRO A 561 -34.94 -4.00 9.13
N ALA A 562 -36.01 -3.18 9.19
CA ALA A 562 -37.07 -3.32 10.19
C ALA A 562 -37.65 -4.75 10.15
N SER A 563 -37.69 -5.41 11.31
CA SER A 563 -37.89 -6.85 11.42
C SER A 563 -39.31 -7.30 11.07
N ASN A 564 -39.61 -7.60 9.81
CA ASN A 564 -40.87 -8.24 9.40
C ASN A 564 -40.66 -9.74 9.08
N GLY A 565 -40.99 -10.64 10.03
CA GLY A 565 -41.51 -11.99 9.70
C GLY A 565 -40.60 -13.23 9.52
N LEU A 566 -39.27 -13.16 9.49
CA LEU A 566 -38.36 -14.34 9.44
C LEU A 566 -38.00 -14.92 10.83
N SER A 567 -37.69 -16.22 10.95
CA SER A 567 -37.30 -16.88 12.21
C SER A 567 -35.94 -16.39 12.75
N GLN A 568 -35.68 -16.56 14.05
CA GLN A 568 -34.62 -15.83 14.78
C GLN A 568 -33.20 -16.42 14.64
N SER A 569 -33.05 -17.71 14.31
CA SER A 569 -31.74 -18.41 14.30
C SER A 569 -30.96 -18.27 12.99
N ASP A 570 -31.63 -18.34 11.84
CA ASP A 570 -30.98 -18.27 10.51
C ASP A 570 -30.80 -16.81 10.04
N ARG A 571 -31.48 -15.85 10.66
CA ARG A 571 -31.33 -14.42 10.37
C ARG A 571 -29.93 -13.90 10.69
N GLY A 572 -29.26 -14.40 11.74
CA GLY A 572 -28.04 -13.76 12.26
C GLY A 572 -26.90 -13.75 11.25
N PHE A 573 -26.52 -14.93 10.75
CA PHE A 573 -25.46 -15.04 9.74
C PHE A 573 -25.85 -14.40 8.42
N LEU A 574 -27.05 -14.65 7.90
CA LEU A 574 -27.48 -14.07 6.62
C LEU A 574 -27.52 -12.54 6.67
N THR A 575 -28.05 -11.96 7.75
CA THR A 575 -28.10 -10.50 7.93
C THR A 575 -26.69 -9.93 8.04
N PHE A 576 -25.80 -10.58 8.81
CA PHE A 576 -24.41 -10.17 8.94
C PHE A 576 -23.64 -10.28 7.60
N GLU A 577 -23.84 -11.38 6.89
CA GLU A 577 -23.26 -11.64 5.58
C GLU A 577 -23.66 -10.55 4.58
N THR A 578 -24.95 -10.22 4.50
CA THR A 578 -25.43 -9.17 3.61
C THR A 578 -24.90 -7.80 4.02
N LEU A 579 -24.97 -7.43 5.31
CA LEU A 579 -24.76 -6.05 5.75
C LEU A 579 -23.31 -5.69 6.10
N ARG A 580 -22.46 -6.67 6.44
CA ARG A 580 -21.07 -6.44 6.90
C ARG A 580 -20.04 -7.18 6.08
N MET A 581 -20.44 -8.25 5.40
CA MET A 581 -19.57 -8.97 4.47
C MET A 581 -19.90 -8.62 3.01
N CYS A 582 -21.08 -8.06 2.72
CA CYS A 582 -21.55 -7.79 1.36
C CYS A 582 -21.45 -9.02 0.44
N HIS A 583 -21.78 -10.20 0.98
CA HIS A 583 -21.62 -11.50 0.30
C HIS A 583 -20.18 -11.83 -0.11
N ARG A 584 -19.19 -11.13 0.46
CA ARG A 584 -17.76 -11.32 0.22
C ARG A 584 -17.03 -11.61 1.53
N GLY A 585 -16.18 -12.62 1.54
CA GLY A 585 -15.32 -12.95 2.68
C GLY A 585 -15.61 -14.32 3.29
N CYS A 586 -15.08 -14.54 4.49
CA CYS A 586 -14.87 -15.86 5.10
C CYS A 586 -16.11 -16.55 5.72
N LEU A 587 -17.32 -16.36 5.18
CA LEU A 587 -18.57 -16.79 5.81
C LEU A 587 -18.52 -18.24 6.34
N LYS A 588 -18.05 -19.18 5.52
CA LYS A 588 -17.91 -20.60 5.91
C LYS A 588 -17.04 -20.80 7.15
N LYS A 589 -16.02 -19.97 7.36
CA LYS A 589 -15.18 -20.01 8.58
C LYS A 589 -15.88 -19.38 9.77
N LEU A 590 -16.63 -18.30 9.57
CA LEU A 590 -17.44 -17.70 10.63
C LEU A 590 -18.49 -18.70 11.12
N GLU A 591 -19.27 -19.29 10.22
CA GLU A 591 -20.29 -20.29 10.56
C GLU A 591 -19.70 -21.53 11.24
N LYS A 592 -18.48 -21.92 10.88
CA LYS A 592 -17.77 -23.03 11.50
C LYS A 592 -17.32 -22.73 12.94
N ASN A 593 -16.93 -21.49 13.21
CA ASN A 593 -16.23 -21.12 14.45
C ASN A 593 -17.11 -20.36 15.45
N LEU A 594 -18.22 -19.77 14.99
CA LEU A 594 -19.08 -18.87 15.75
C LEU A 594 -20.53 -19.35 15.69
N THR A 595 -21.33 -18.94 16.67
CA THR A 595 -22.80 -19.03 16.66
C THR A 595 -23.40 -17.66 16.34
N PRO A 596 -24.67 -17.55 15.90
CA PRO A 596 -25.29 -16.25 15.61
C PRO A 596 -25.26 -15.26 16.79
N SER A 597 -25.38 -15.75 18.03
CA SER A 597 -25.27 -14.95 19.26
C SER A 597 -23.87 -14.41 19.56
N GLN A 598 -22.85 -14.92 18.87
CA GLN A 598 -21.45 -14.49 18.98
C GLN A 598 -21.04 -13.51 17.88
N LEU A 599 -21.97 -13.11 17.01
CA LEU A 599 -21.78 -12.03 16.05
C LEU A 599 -22.01 -10.66 16.71
N PRO A 600 -21.46 -9.57 16.14
CA PRO A 600 -21.72 -8.22 16.62
C PRO A 600 -23.22 -7.89 16.61
N ILE A 601 -23.66 -7.10 17.59
CA ILE A 601 -25.01 -6.52 17.56
C ILE A 601 -24.97 -5.36 16.56
N LEU A 602 -25.72 -5.49 15.47
CA LEU A 602 -25.73 -4.50 14.39
C LEU A 602 -26.52 -3.25 14.78
N SER A 603 -25.93 -2.08 14.57
CA SER A 603 -26.52 -0.79 14.90
C SER A 603 -27.61 -0.37 13.92
N CYS A 604 -28.74 0.08 14.45
CA CYS A 604 -29.79 0.76 13.68
C CYS A 604 -29.35 2.15 13.17
N ASN A 605 -28.29 2.72 13.75
CA ASN A 605 -27.75 4.03 13.40
C ASN A 605 -26.48 3.92 12.53
N ALA A 606 -26.16 2.73 12.02
CA ALA A 606 -25.03 2.55 11.11
C ALA A 606 -25.23 3.40 9.85
N SER A 607 -24.29 4.29 9.59
CA SER A 607 -24.26 5.15 8.40
C SER A 607 -22.95 4.99 7.66
N SER A 608 -22.99 5.10 6.33
CA SER A 608 -21.84 4.98 5.44
C SER A 608 -21.56 6.31 4.75
N PHE A 609 -20.28 6.58 4.49
CA PHE A 609 -19.89 7.68 3.60
C PHE A 609 -20.48 7.51 2.19
N TRP A 610 -20.62 6.25 1.76
CA TRP A 610 -21.09 5.86 0.43
C TRP A 610 -22.62 5.74 0.33
N SER A 611 -23.38 6.17 1.34
CA SER A 611 -24.86 6.07 1.37
C SER A 611 -25.60 7.14 0.54
N LYS A 612 -24.89 7.97 -0.23
CA LYS A 612 -25.51 8.98 -1.12
C LYS A 612 -26.06 8.37 -2.41
#